data_AF-A0A559J0V7-F1
#
_entry.id   AF-A0A559J0V7-F1
#
_cell.length_a   1.000
_cell.length_b   1.000
_cell.length_c   1.000
_cell.angle_alpha   90.00
_cell.angle_beta   90.00
_cell.angle_gamma   90.00
#
_symmetry.space_group_name_H-M   'P 1'
#
loop_
_entity.id
_entity.type
_entity.pdbx_description
1 polymer ?
#
loop_
_entity_poly.entity_id
_entity_poly.type
_entity_poly.pdbx_seq_one_letter_code
_entity_poly.pdbx_strand_id
1 'polypeptide(L)'
;MFERRGYVKRLVVVGLSCLMLLFSPAHASASSVGWEAALSTVEQLHDSLSALELANQLDKQKIQLQRKQNNEKRKEVDRKIQLIDKVKVDHLKTEAERTENKHAPLLAKYKELGKKASEARKRKDKKAALRYDLERNRIKASANTARQEIKMRKDTLTAAKKQVHTKAKLVREALEPIQTIKKQITAENKKMTDIFSKNKTAANKRYRTAIKQGDAVTAAVELNIIVAELARIHASQKKIYEWEGNIHNMIRAADAKL
;
A
#
# COMPACT_ATOMS: atom_id res chain seq x y z
N MET A 1 -33.68 61.44 62.03
CA MET A 1 -32.23 61.18 62.22
C MET A 1 -31.76 60.18 61.15
N PHE A 2 -31.68 60.61 59.88
CA PHE A 2 -31.46 59.71 58.73
C PHE A 2 -30.61 60.38 57.64
N GLU A 3 -29.39 60.82 57.95
CA GLU A 3 -28.47 61.39 56.93
C GLU A 3 -26.99 61.01 57.14
N ARG A 4 -26.68 59.73 57.37
CA ARG A 4 -25.28 59.25 57.39
C ARG A 4 -25.00 58.01 56.51
N ARG A 5 -25.93 57.59 55.64
CA ARG A 5 -25.75 56.41 54.77
C ARG A 5 -25.38 56.72 53.30
N GLY A 6 -25.51 57.98 52.86
CA GLY A 6 -25.21 58.38 51.47
C GLY A 6 -23.72 58.61 51.16
N TYR A 7 -22.95 59.11 52.13
CA TYR A 7 -21.55 59.49 51.92
C TYR A 7 -20.60 58.29 51.82
N VAL A 8 -20.85 57.22 52.59
CA VAL A 8 -19.98 56.02 52.58
C VAL A 8 -20.07 55.28 51.24
N LYS A 9 -21.26 55.23 50.61
CA LYS A 9 -21.42 54.60 49.29
C LYS A 9 -20.75 55.39 48.17
N ARG A 10 -20.73 56.73 48.24
CA ARG A 10 -20.06 57.57 47.23
C ARG A 10 -18.54 57.51 47.35
N LEU A 11 -17.99 57.43 48.57
CA LEU A 11 -16.55 57.26 48.81
C LEU A 11 -16.02 55.88 48.36
N VAL A 12 -16.79 54.82 48.55
CA VAL A 12 -16.41 53.47 48.09
C VAL A 12 -16.45 53.36 46.56
N VAL A 13 -17.40 54.01 45.89
CA VAL A 13 -17.48 54.01 44.41
C VAL A 13 -16.33 54.82 43.79
N VAL A 14 -15.98 55.98 44.37
CA VAL A 14 -14.81 56.77 43.90
C VAL A 14 -13.49 56.03 44.19
N GLY A 15 -13.39 55.34 45.33
CA GLY A 15 -12.24 54.49 45.65
C GLY A 15 -12.07 53.30 44.70
N LEU A 16 -13.15 52.63 44.31
CA LEU A 16 -13.11 51.52 43.34
C LEU A 16 -12.81 52.00 41.91
N SER A 17 -13.33 53.17 41.50
CA SER A 17 -13.03 53.76 40.19
C SER A 17 -11.58 54.24 40.07
N CYS A 18 -10.95 54.73 41.16
CA CYS A 18 -9.52 55.03 41.18
C CYS A 18 -8.65 53.77 41.16
N LEU A 19 -9.10 52.65 41.74
CA LEU A 19 -8.34 51.40 41.72
C LEU A 19 -8.30 50.75 40.31
N MET A 20 -9.34 50.94 39.50
CA MET A 20 -9.40 50.43 38.12
C MET A 20 -8.52 51.21 37.13
N LEU A 21 -8.12 52.45 37.46
CA LEU A 21 -7.16 53.22 36.66
C LEU A 21 -5.70 52.84 36.97
N LEU A 22 -5.44 52.23 38.14
CA LEU A 22 -4.09 51.80 38.55
C LEU A 22 -3.75 50.36 38.12
N PHE A 23 -4.74 49.58 37.68
CA PHE A 23 -4.58 48.23 37.13
C PHE A 23 -4.94 48.16 35.64
N SER A 24 -4.71 49.24 34.89
CA SER A 24 -4.61 49.09 33.43
C SER A 24 -3.38 48.21 33.16
N PRO A 25 -3.52 47.04 32.49
CA PRO A 25 -2.34 46.31 32.05
C PRO A 25 -1.55 47.28 31.20
N ALA A 26 -0.27 47.49 31.54
CA ALA A 26 0.63 48.26 30.73
C ALA A 26 0.53 47.70 29.31
N HIS A 27 -0.14 48.45 28.42
CA HIS A 27 -0.02 48.21 27.01
C HIS A 27 1.41 48.62 26.74
N ALA A 28 2.30 47.63 26.75
CA ALA A 28 3.67 47.82 26.36
C ALA A 28 3.59 48.45 24.97
N SER A 29 3.86 49.75 24.90
CA SER A 29 4.05 50.45 23.64
C SER A 29 5.33 49.88 23.05
N ALA A 30 5.19 48.76 22.34
CA ALA A 30 6.17 48.36 21.34
C ALA A 30 6.41 49.59 20.46
N SER A 31 7.66 49.91 20.17
CA SER A 31 7.97 51.02 19.27
C SER A 31 7.11 50.87 18.01
N SER A 32 6.45 51.95 17.58
CA SER A 32 5.53 51.94 16.42
C SER A 32 6.17 51.30 15.19
N VAL A 33 7.48 51.51 15.02
CA VAL A 33 8.31 50.93 13.96
C VAL A 33 8.34 49.39 14.00
N GLY A 34 8.42 48.77 15.18
CA GLY A 34 8.45 47.31 15.31
C GLY A 34 7.08 46.66 15.09
N TRP A 35 6.01 47.35 15.50
CA TRP A 35 4.64 46.88 15.32
C TRP A 35 4.21 46.95 13.85
N GLU A 36 4.48 48.07 13.17
CA GLU A 36 4.16 48.24 11.74
C GLU A 36 4.94 47.26 10.86
N ALA A 37 6.22 47.05 11.15
CA ALA A 37 7.03 46.04 10.45
C ALA A 37 6.50 44.61 10.67
N ALA A 38 6.05 44.30 11.90
CA ALA A 38 5.43 43.01 12.19
C ALA A 38 4.10 42.82 11.45
N LEU A 39 3.29 43.88 11.32
CA LEU A 39 2.03 43.83 10.56
C LEU A 39 2.27 43.54 9.08
N SER A 40 3.22 44.23 8.45
CA SER A 40 3.60 43.94 7.06
C SER A 40 4.12 42.50 6.88
N THR A 41 4.85 41.98 7.87
CA THR A 41 5.30 40.58 7.88
C THR A 41 4.12 39.60 7.96
N VAL A 42 3.09 39.91 8.76
CA VAL A 42 1.88 39.08 8.84
C VAL A 42 1.16 39.01 7.49
N GLU A 43 1.05 40.13 6.77
CA GLU A 43 0.44 40.16 5.42
C GLU A 43 1.19 39.24 4.44
N GLN A 44 2.52 39.39 4.33
CA GLN A 44 3.35 38.56 3.46
C GLN A 44 3.28 37.07 3.81
N LEU A 45 3.25 36.75 5.11
CA LEU A 45 3.12 35.37 5.58
C LEU A 45 1.72 34.79 5.32
N HIS A 46 0.67 35.61 5.29
CA HIS A 46 -0.68 35.17 4.98
C HIS A 46 -0.82 34.77 3.50
N ASP A 47 -0.18 35.51 2.59
CA ASP A 47 -0.10 35.12 1.17
C ASP A 47 0.63 33.79 0.99
N SER A 48 1.77 33.64 1.67
CA SER A 48 2.56 32.40 1.68
C SER A 48 1.78 31.22 2.26
N LEU A 49 1.05 31.45 3.35
CA LEU A 49 0.16 30.49 3.99
C LEU A 49 -0.90 30.00 3.00
N SER A 50 -1.61 30.93 2.37
CA SER A 50 -2.70 30.64 1.42
C SER A 50 -2.19 29.84 0.22
N ALA A 51 -1.04 30.24 -0.34
CA ALA A 51 -0.40 29.52 -1.43
C ALA A 51 0.01 28.09 -1.04
N LEU A 52 0.61 27.90 0.14
CA LEU A 52 1.02 26.60 0.63
C LEU A 52 -0.17 25.68 0.97
N GLU A 53 -1.25 26.21 1.54
CA GLU A 53 -2.45 25.40 1.81
C GLU A 53 -3.08 24.89 0.51
N LEU A 54 -3.19 25.74 -0.51
CA LEU A 54 -3.68 25.35 -1.84
C LEU A 54 -2.76 24.31 -2.49
N ALA A 55 -1.44 24.54 -2.49
CA ALA A 55 -0.47 23.60 -3.05
C ALA A 55 -0.55 22.23 -2.35
N ASN A 56 -0.60 22.21 -1.02
CA ASN A 56 -0.70 20.99 -0.23
C ASN A 56 -2.01 20.22 -0.50
N GLN A 57 -3.12 20.93 -0.75
CA GLN A 57 -4.39 20.31 -1.12
C GLN A 57 -4.32 19.66 -2.51
N LEU A 58 -3.78 20.37 -3.50
CA LEU A 58 -3.62 19.86 -4.87
C LEU A 58 -2.69 18.65 -4.90
N ASP A 59 -1.56 18.70 -4.22
CA ASP A 59 -0.60 17.60 -4.20
C ASP A 59 -1.17 16.37 -3.50
N LYS A 60 -1.96 16.56 -2.43
CA LYS A 60 -2.70 15.46 -1.80
C LYS A 60 -3.63 14.76 -2.79
N GLN A 61 -4.38 15.52 -3.59
CA GLN A 61 -5.29 14.96 -4.60
C GLN A 61 -4.52 14.21 -5.69
N LYS A 62 -3.41 14.77 -6.20
CA LYS A 62 -2.55 14.11 -7.20
C LYS A 62 -1.99 12.79 -6.68
N ILE A 63 -1.46 12.78 -5.46
CA ILE A 63 -0.94 11.56 -4.81
C ILE A 63 -2.03 10.50 -4.67
N GLN A 64 -3.25 10.89 -4.26
CA GLN A 64 -4.38 9.96 -4.12
C GLN A 64 -4.79 9.36 -5.47
N LEU A 65 -4.85 10.17 -6.53
CA LEU A 65 -5.16 9.72 -7.88
C LEU A 65 -4.11 8.71 -8.36
N GLN A 66 -2.83 9.05 -8.24
CA GLN A 66 -1.73 8.17 -8.66
C GLN A 66 -1.71 6.86 -7.88
N ARG A 67 -1.94 6.91 -6.57
CA ARG A 67 -2.07 5.71 -5.74
C ARG A 67 -3.22 4.82 -6.21
N LYS A 68 -4.37 5.40 -6.56
CA LYS A 68 -5.51 4.65 -7.08
C LYS A 68 -5.15 3.94 -8.38
N GLN A 69 -4.56 4.66 -9.34
CA GLN A 69 -4.09 4.10 -10.62
C GLN A 69 -3.06 2.98 -10.42
N ASN A 70 -2.08 3.19 -9.52
CA ASN A 70 -1.08 2.18 -9.17
C ASN A 70 -1.73 0.92 -8.61
N ASN A 71 -2.71 1.05 -7.71
CA ASN A 71 -3.41 -0.10 -7.13
C ASN A 71 -4.24 -0.86 -8.17
N GLU A 72 -4.90 -0.16 -9.08
CA GLU A 72 -5.66 -0.77 -10.18
C GLU A 72 -4.73 -1.53 -11.14
N LYS A 73 -3.63 -0.89 -11.55
CA LYS A 73 -2.65 -1.51 -12.45
C LYS A 73 -1.96 -2.72 -11.80
N ARG A 74 -1.65 -2.64 -10.50
CA ARG A 74 -1.11 -3.78 -9.75
C ARG A 74 -2.08 -4.96 -9.73
N LYS A 75 -3.37 -4.72 -9.50
CA LYS A 75 -4.40 -5.78 -9.57
C LYS A 75 -4.50 -6.38 -10.97
N GLU A 76 -4.36 -5.57 -12.02
CA GLU A 76 -4.32 -6.07 -13.39
C GLU A 76 -3.12 -7.00 -13.62
N VAL A 77 -1.92 -6.61 -13.19
CA VAL A 77 -0.71 -7.44 -13.28
C VAL A 77 -0.90 -8.74 -12.49
N ASP A 78 -1.42 -8.67 -11.26
CA ASP A 78 -1.70 -9.86 -10.43
C ASP A 78 -2.65 -10.84 -11.14
N ARG A 79 -3.67 -10.33 -11.85
CA ARG A 79 -4.56 -11.16 -12.69
C ARG A 79 -3.82 -11.77 -13.87
N LYS A 80 -3.01 -11.00 -14.59
CA LYS A 80 -2.23 -11.52 -15.73
C LYS A 80 -1.26 -12.62 -15.29
N ILE A 81 -0.62 -12.49 -14.13
CA ILE A 81 0.24 -13.53 -13.55
C ILE A 81 -0.52 -14.86 -13.39
N GLN A 82 -1.77 -14.82 -12.94
CA GLN A 82 -2.61 -16.03 -12.78
C GLN A 82 -3.03 -16.65 -14.12
N LEU A 83 -2.98 -15.88 -15.21
CA LEU A 83 -3.40 -16.30 -16.53
C LEU A 83 -2.23 -16.72 -17.44
N ILE A 84 -0.98 -16.54 -17.00
CA ILE A 84 0.23 -16.92 -17.77
C ILE A 84 0.10 -18.36 -18.28
N ASP A 85 0.05 -18.49 -19.60
CA ASP A 85 -0.07 -19.74 -20.35
C ASP A 85 -1.17 -20.69 -19.82
N LYS A 86 -2.22 -20.17 -19.15
CA LYS A 86 -3.27 -20.97 -18.52
C LYS A 86 -3.97 -21.89 -19.52
N VAL A 87 -4.35 -21.35 -20.69
CA VAL A 87 -4.98 -22.12 -21.77
C VAL A 87 -4.12 -23.29 -22.23
N LYS A 88 -2.80 -23.07 -22.36
CA LYS A 88 -1.85 -24.11 -22.77
C LYS A 88 -1.70 -25.19 -21.70
N VAL A 89 -1.59 -24.79 -20.44
CA VAL A 89 -1.48 -25.74 -19.31
C VAL A 89 -2.76 -26.57 -19.16
N ASP A 90 -3.93 -25.93 -19.28
CA ASP A 90 -5.22 -26.59 -19.20
C ASP A 90 -5.39 -27.60 -20.36
N HIS A 91 -5.03 -27.20 -21.59
CA HIS A 91 -5.02 -28.11 -22.73
C HIS A 91 -4.11 -29.33 -22.52
N LEU A 92 -2.85 -29.10 -22.11
CA LEU A 92 -1.89 -30.19 -21.83
C LEU A 92 -2.36 -31.11 -20.70
N LYS A 93 -3.07 -30.56 -19.71
CA LYS A 93 -3.68 -31.34 -18.63
C LYS A 93 -4.76 -32.26 -19.18
N THR A 94 -5.71 -31.72 -19.97
CA THR A 94 -6.76 -32.51 -20.62
C THR A 94 -6.19 -33.58 -21.55
N GLU A 95 -5.14 -33.26 -22.33
CA GLU A 95 -4.46 -34.26 -23.16
C GLU A 95 -3.85 -35.39 -22.32
N ALA A 96 -3.13 -35.06 -21.25
CA ALA A 96 -2.51 -36.07 -20.39
C ALA A 96 -3.56 -36.99 -19.75
N GLU A 97 -4.67 -36.42 -19.26
CA GLU A 97 -5.80 -37.17 -18.70
C GLU A 97 -6.48 -38.05 -19.75
N ARG A 98 -6.69 -37.52 -20.96
CA ARG A 98 -7.29 -38.28 -22.08
C ARG A 98 -6.41 -39.46 -22.49
N THR A 99 -5.09 -39.26 -22.61
CA THR A 99 -4.13 -40.32 -22.93
C THR A 99 -4.07 -41.38 -21.83
N GLU A 100 -4.11 -40.98 -20.57
CA GLU A 100 -4.15 -41.89 -19.42
C GLU A 100 -5.43 -42.74 -19.44
N ASN A 101 -6.60 -42.12 -19.62
CA ASN A 101 -7.88 -42.82 -19.70
C ASN A 101 -7.96 -43.77 -20.90
N LYS A 102 -7.44 -43.35 -22.07
CA LYS A 102 -7.40 -44.17 -23.29
C LYS A 102 -6.60 -45.47 -23.07
N HIS A 103 -5.50 -45.40 -22.34
CA HIS A 103 -4.58 -46.52 -22.13
C HIS A 103 -4.85 -47.32 -20.85
N ALA A 104 -5.67 -46.81 -19.94
CA ALA A 104 -5.98 -47.45 -18.66
C ALA A 104 -6.46 -48.91 -18.81
N PRO A 105 -7.38 -49.28 -19.74
CA PRO A 105 -7.82 -50.67 -19.89
C PRO A 105 -6.70 -51.62 -20.31
N LEU A 106 -5.83 -51.19 -21.23
CA LEU A 106 -4.70 -51.99 -21.71
C LEU A 106 -3.69 -52.24 -20.59
N LEU A 107 -3.38 -51.20 -19.82
CA LEU A 107 -2.43 -51.30 -18.71
C LEU A 107 -3.00 -52.13 -17.54
N ALA A 108 -4.30 -52.01 -17.27
CA ALA A 108 -5.00 -52.84 -16.29
C ALA A 108 -4.93 -54.33 -16.69
N LYS A 109 -5.26 -54.65 -17.94
CA LYS A 109 -5.17 -56.02 -18.48
C LYS A 109 -3.75 -56.59 -18.40
N TYR A 110 -2.73 -55.81 -18.76
CA TYR A 110 -1.33 -56.21 -18.62
C TYR A 110 -0.95 -56.52 -17.16
N LYS A 111 -1.42 -55.70 -16.20
CA LYS A 111 -1.18 -55.91 -14.78
C LYS A 111 -1.92 -57.14 -14.24
N GLU A 112 -3.17 -57.33 -14.66
CA GLU A 112 -4.00 -58.46 -14.25
C GLU A 112 -3.42 -59.80 -14.74
N LEU A 113 -3.00 -59.89 -15.99
CA LEU A 113 -2.34 -61.09 -16.52
C LEU A 113 -1.06 -61.43 -15.74
N GLY A 114 -0.29 -60.41 -15.34
CA GLY A 114 0.87 -60.59 -14.47
C GLY A 114 0.50 -61.16 -13.08
N LYS A 115 -0.61 -60.69 -12.49
CA LYS A 115 -1.13 -61.22 -11.22
C LYS A 115 -1.59 -62.67 -11.36
N LYS A 116 -2.43 -62.97 -12.36
CA LYS A 116 -2.94 -64.32 -12.64
C LYS A 116 -1.80 -65.32 -12.89
N ALA A 117 -0.76 -64.91 -13.62
CA ALA A 117 0.43 -65.74 -13.82
C ALA A 117 1.18 -65.99 -12.50
N SER A 118 1.30 -64.99 -11.62
CA SER A 118 1.93 -65.15 -10.30
C SER A 118 1.13 -66.10 -9.40
N GLU A 119 -0.19 -65.96 -9.37
CA GLU A 119 -1.10 -66.82 -8.60
C GLU A 119 -1.08 -68.27 -9.11
N ALA A 120 -1.10 -68.49 -10.42
CA ALA A 120 -0.98 -69.83 -11.00
C ALA A 120 0.34 -70.52 -10.61
N ARG A 121 1.46 -69.78 -10.61
CA ARG A 121 2.75 -70.29 -10.12
C ARG A 121 2.70 -70.70 -8.65
N LYS A 122 2.03 -69.90 -7.80
CA LYS A 122 1.84 -70.24 -6.37
C LYS A 122 1.03 -71.53 -6.19
N ARG A 123 0.04 -71.77 -7.05
CA ARG A 123 -0.76 -73.02 -7.08
C ARG A 123 -0.05 -74.19 -7.79
N LYS A 124 1.19 -74.03 -8.24
CA LYS A 124 1.95 -75.01 -9.04
C LYS A 124 1.28 -75.39 -10.37
N ASP A 125 0.34 -74.59 -10.87
CA ASP A 125 -0.30 -74.78 -12.17
C ASP A 125 0.56 -74.14 -13.28
N LYS A 126 1.50 -74.95 -13.79
CA LYS A 126 2.45 -74.54 -14.83
C LYS A 126 1.75 -74.19 -16.15
N LYS A 127 0.64 -74.87 -16.48
CA LYS A 127 -0.09 -74.68 -17.73
C LYS A 127 -0.80 -73.32 -17.75
N ALA A 128 -1.52 -72.98 -16.67
CA ALA A 128 -2.17 -71.68 -16.55
C ALA A 128 -1.15 -70.54 -16.48
N ALA A 129 -0.05 -70.71 -15.75
CA ALA A 129 1.02 -69.71 -15.68
C ALA A 129 1.60 -69.39 -17.09
N LEU A 130 1.94 -70.42 -17.86
CA LEU A 130 2.47 -70.26 -19.23
C LEU A 130 1.48 -69.55 -20.14
N ARG A 131 0.19 -69.92 -20.07
CA ARG A 131 -0.86 -69.26 -20.86
C ARG A 131 -0.96 -67.76 -20.54
N TYR A 132 -1.03 -67.40 -19.26
CA TYR A 132 -1.11 -65.99 -18.86
C TYR A 132 0.15 -65.20 -19.24
N ASP A 133 1.34 -65.82 -19.17
CA ASP A 133 2.58 -65.19 -19.63
C ASP A 133 2.58 -64.94 -21.13
N LEU A 134 2.12 -65.90 -21.95
CA LEU A 134 2.00 -65.72 -23.41
C LEU A 134 1.02 -64.59 -23.75
N GLU A 135 -0.15 -64.57 -23.12
CA GLU A 135 -1.14 -63.49 -23.32
C GLU A 135 -0.59 -62.13 -22.89
N ARG A 136 0.17 -62.07 -21.78
CA ARG A 136 0.82 -60.85 -21.30
C ARG A 136 1.93 -60.38 -22.25
N ASN A 137 2.77 -61.30 -22.72
CA ASN A 137 3.88 -61.02 -23.62
C ASN A 137 3.37 -60.49 -24.96
N ARG A 138 2.24 -61.01 -25.45
CA ARG A 138 1.58 -60.51 -26.67
C ARG A 138 1.24 -59.02 -26.60
N ILE A 139 0.82 -58.51 -25.43
CA ILE A 139 0.45 -57.09 -25.25
C ILE A 139 1.56 -56.23 -24.64
N LYS A 140 2.73 -56.81 -24.36
CA LYS A 140 3.84 -56.12 -23.65
C LYS A 140 4.35 -54.92 -24.42
N ALA A 141 4.56 -55.04 -25.73
CA ALA A 141 5.05 -53.94 -26.58
C ALA A 141 4.06 -52.77 -26.59
N SER A 142 2.76 -53.05 -26.76
CA SER A 142 1.70 -52.04 -26.71
C SER A 142 1.60 -51.39 -25.33
N ALA A 143 1.68 -52.17 -24.24
CA ALA A 143 1.66 -51.64 -22.88
C ALA A 143 2.88 -50.75 -22.57
N ASN A 144 4.06 -51.09 -23.09
CA ASN A 144 5.26 -50.26 -22.94
C ASN A 144 5.14 -48.94 -23.73
N THR A 145 4.64 -49.01 -24.97
CA THR A 145 4.37 -47.82 -25.81
C THR A 145 3.37 -46.90 -25.12
N ALA A 146 2.27 -47.45 -24.60
CA ALA A 146 1.26 -46.70 -23.85
C ALA A 146 1.85 -46.00 -22.60
N ARG A 147 2.73 -46.68 -21.84
CA ARG A 147 3.42 -46.05 -20.70
C ARG A 147 4.34 -44.91 -21.13
N GLN A 148 5.07 -45.07 -22.21
CA GLN A 148 5.95 -44.03 -22.75
C GLN A 148 5.14 -42.81 -23.20
N GLU A 149 4.00 -43.02 -23.86
CA GLU A 149 3.12 -41.93 -24.29
C GLU A 149 2.54 -41.16 -23.09
N ILE A 150 2.02 -41.85 -22.08
CA ILE A 150 1.55 -41.22 -20.83
C ILE A 150 2.68 -40.41 -20.18
N LYS A 151 3.88 -41.01 -20.06
CA LYS A 151 5.04 -40.34 -19.47
C LYS A 151 5.39 -39.06 -20.22
N MET A 152 5.51 -39.13 -21.54
CA MET A 152 5.83 -37.98 -22.39
C MET A 152 4.80 -36.83 -22.22
N ARG A 153 3.50 -37.14 -22.16
CA ARG A 153 2.45 -36.13 -21.94
C ARG A 153 2.55 -35.50 -20.55
N LYS A 154 2.80 -36.32 -19.51
CA LYS A 154 3.00 -35.83 -18.12
C LYS A 154 4.28 -34.99 -17.98
N ASP A 155 5.35 -35.37 -18.65
CA ASP A 155 6.62 -34.63 -18.67
C ASP A 155 6.43 -33.27 -19.38
N THR A 156 5.71 -33.24 -20.50
CA THR A 156 5.38 -32.00 -21.23
C THR A 156 4.52 -31.05 -20.37
N LEU A 157 3.50 -31.58 -19.70
CA LEU A 157 2.68 -30.80 -18.76
C LEU A 157 3.52 -30.24 -17.61
N THR A 158 4.42 -31.05 -17.06
CA THR A 158 5.30 -30.62 -15.95
C THR A 158 6.27 -29.54 -16.41
N ALA A 159 6.85 -29.66 -17.60
CA ALA A 159 7.72 -28.64 -18.18
C ALA A 159 6.97 -27.32 -18.41
N ALA A 160 5.75 -27.38 -18.96
CA ALA A 160 4.91 -26.19 -19.13
C ALA A 160 4.60 -25.51 -17.79
N LYS A 161 4.21 -26.27 -16.75
CA LYS A 161 3.97 -25.73 -15.41
C LYS A 161 5.23 -25.07 -14.81
N LYS A 162 6.41 -25.66 -15.02
CA LYS A 162 7.68 -25.06 -14.58
C LYS A 162 7.96 -23.74 -15.29
N GLN A 163 7.72 -23.65 -16.60
CA GLN A 163 7.87 -22.40 -17.36
C GLN A 163 6.93 -21.31 -16.84
N VAL A 164 5.66 -21.64 -16.60
CA VAL A 164 4.70 -20.70 -15.98
C VAL A 164 5.18 -20.22 -14.62
N HIS A 165 5.65 -21.15 -13.78
CA HIS A 165 6.16 -20.81 -12.46
C HIS A 165 7.36 -19.86 -12.53
N THR A 166 8.33 -20.12 -13.41
CA THR A 166 9.51 -19.27 -13.60
C THR A 166 9.12 -17.87 -14.09
N LYS A 167 8.26 -17.76 -15.11
CA LYS A 167 7.77 -16.45 -15.60
C LYS A 167 7.05 -15.69 -14.48
N ALA A 168 6.11 -16.35 -13.80
CA ALA A 168 5.39 -15.74 -12.69
C ALA A 168 6.32 -15.30 -11.54
N LYS A 169 7.38 -16.06 -11.27
CA LYS A 169 8.39 -15.72 -10.27
C LYS A 169 9.13 -14.43 -10.64
N LEU A 170 9.60 -14.31 -11.88
CA LEU A 170 10.31 -13.10 -12.35
C LEU A 170 9.45 -11.83 -12.24
N VAL A 171 8.15 -11.94 -12.53
CA VAL A 171 7.22 -10.82 -12.37
C VAL A 171 7.02 -10.47 -10.90
N ARG A 172 6.85 -11.47 -10.01
CA ARG A 172 6.70 -11.24 -8.56
C ARG A 172 7.93 -10.61 -7.93
N GLU A 173 9.13 -11.09 -8.27
CA GLU A 173 10.40 -10.52 -7.80
C GLU A 173 10.54 -9.05 -8.20
N ALA A 174 10.11 -8.68 -9.42
CA ALA A 174 10.10 -7.28 -9.84
C ALA A 174 9.14 -6.39 -9.03
N LEU A 175 8.12 -6.98 -8.38
CA LEU A 175 7.14 -6.27 -7.56
C LEU A 175 7.50 -6.24 -6.06
N GLU A 176 8.45 -7.05 -5.59
CA GLU A 176 8.83 -7.11 -4.17
C GLU A 176 9.26 -5.76 -3.58
N PRO A 177 10.09 -4.95 -4.25
CA PRO A 177 10.57 -3.68 -3.69
C PRO A 177 9.45 -2.66 -3.36
N ILE A 178 8.28 -2.80 -3.99
CA ILE A 178 7.12 -1.93 -3.75
C ILE A 178 6.72 -1.94 -2.27
N GLN A 179 6.87 -3.07 -1.56
CA GLN A 179 6.52 -3.15 -0.14
C GLN A 179 7.41 -2.27 0.73
N THR A 180 8.69 -2.16 0.39
CA THR A 180 9.64 -1.28 1.08
C THR A 180 9.25 0.18 0.87
N ILE A 181 8.91 0.57 -0.36
CA ILE A 181 8.46 1.95 -0.67
C ILE A 181 7.15 2.27 0.07
N LYS A 182 6.19 1.33 0.12
CA LYS A 182 4.94 1.52 0.88
C LYS A 182 5.19 1.75 2.38
N LYS A 183 6.18 1.08 2.97
CA LYS A 183 6.59 1.34 4.35
C LYS A 183 7.15 2.75 4.52
N GLN A 184 7.98 3.22 3.57
CA GLN A 184 8.51 4.59 3.58
C GLN A 184 7.39 5.64 3.48
N ILE A 185 6.45 5.44 2.55
CA ILE A 185 5.25 6.29 2.41
C ILE A 185 4.46 6.32 3.73
N THR A 186 4.29 5.17 4.38
CA THR A 186 3.53 5.07 5.64
C THR A 186 4.21 5.85 6.77
N ALA A 187 5.54 5.70 6.90
CA ALA A 187 6.32 6.44 7.89
C ALA A 187 6.26 7.96 7.65
N GLU A 188 6.37 8.40 6.39
CA GLU A 188 6.32 9.83 6.04
C GLU A 188 4.93 10.43 6.26
N ASN A 189 3.85 9.69 5.96
CA ASN A 189 2.48 10.13 6.28
C ASN A 189 2.27 10.28 7.79
N LYS A 190 2.85 9.40 8.61
CA LYS A 190 2.80 9.53 10.06
C LYS A 190 3.51 10.81 10.52
N LYS A 191 4.70 11.08 9.99
CA LYS A 191 5.43 12.33 10.25
C LYS A 191 4.62 13.58 9.89
N MET A 192 3.96 13.59 8.72
CA MET A 192 3.07 14.69 8.34
C MET A 192 1.90 14.88 9.32
N THR A 193 1.32 13.77 9.78
CA THR A 193 0.23 13.79 10.76
C THR A 193 0.69 14.37 12.10
N ASP A 194 1.89 13.99 12.56
CA ASP A 194 2.51 14.54 13.77
C ASP A 194 2.77 16.06 13.63
N ILE A 195 3.33 16.52 12.51
CA ILE A 195 3.55 17.95 12.22
C ILE A 195 2.23 18.73 12.30
N PHE A 196 1.18 18.22 11.66
CA PHE A 196 -0.12 18.88 11.60
C PHE A 196 -0.79 18.93 12.98
N SER A 197 -0.87 17.79 13.67
CA SER A 197 -1.61 17.65 14.92
C SER A 197 -0.93 18.31 16.11
N LYS A 198 0.41 18.28 16.19
CA LYS A 198 1.15 18.80 17.34
C LYS A 198 1.64 20.23 17.11
N ASN A 199 2.35 20.47 16.01
CA ASN A 199 3.07 21.73 15.82
C ASN A 199 2.16 22.80 15.21
N LYS A 200 1.54 22.51 14.05
CA LYS A 200 0.65 23.48 13.37
C LYS A 200 -0.53 23.88 14.26
N THR A 201 -1.16 22.90 14.90
CA THR A 201 -2.34 23.16 15.76
C THR A 201 -1.99 24.00 16.98
N ALA A 202 -0.86 23.73 17.65
CA ALA A 202 -0.41 24.53 18.78
C ALA A 202 -0.03 25.96 18.37
N ALA A 203 0.73 26.12 17.28
CA ALA A 203 1.12 27.43 16.75
C ALA A 203 -0.12 28.24 16.33
N ASN A 204 -1.10 27.62 15.66
CA ASN A 204 -2.36 28.26 15.30
C ASN A 204 -3.17 28.74 16.51
N LYS A 205 -3.14 28.00 17.63
CA LYS A 205 -3.77 28.45 18.88
C LYS A 205 -3.08 29.69 19.42
N ARG A 206 -1.73 29.71 19.47
CA ARG A 206 -0.95 30.85 19.96
C ARG A 206 -1.10 32.07 19.05
N TYR A 207 -1.05 31.89 17.74
CA TYR A 207 -1.34 32.92 16.74
C TYR A 207 -2.70 33.61 16.98
N ARG A 208 -3.77 32.82 17.16
CA ARG A 208 -5.11 33.36 17.45
C ARG A 208 -5.18 34.11 18.78
N THR A 209 -4.43 33.67 19.80
CA THR A 209 -4.32 34.38 21.07
C THR A 209 -3.61 35.73 20.89
N ALA A 210 -2.50 35.75 20.17
CA ALA A 210 -1.74 36.98 19.91
C ALA A 210 -2.57 38.02 19.14
N ILE A 211 -3.36 37.60 18.14
CA ILE A 211 -4.30 38.49 17.43
C ILE A 211 -5.30 39.12 18.40
N LYS A 212 -5.90 38.34 19.30
CA LYS A 212 -6.87 38.85 20.29
C LYS A 212 -6.25 39.86 21.26
N GLN A 213 -4.95 39.76 21.50
CA GLN A 213 -4.18 40.64 22.37
C GLN A 213 -3.65 41.88 21.64
N GLY A 214 -3.80 41.97 20.32
CA GLY A 214 -3.21 43.05 19.50
C GLY A 214 -1.68 42.96 19.38
N ASP A 215 -1.09 41.82 19.72
CA ASP A 215 0.36 41.60 19.67
C ASP A 215 0.78 41.13 18.28
N ALA A 216 1.05 42.11 17.40
CA ALA A 216 1.46 41.86 16.02
C ALA A 216 2.81 41.12 15.93
N VAL A 217 3.72 41.34 16.89
CA VAL A 217 5.05 40.71 16.89
C VAL A 217 4.92 39.21 17.16
N THR A 218 4.19 38.83 18.22
CA THR A 218 3.95 37.41 18.53
C THR A 218 3.10 36.75 17.44
N ALA A 219 2.13 37.47 16.86
CA ALA A 219 1.34 36.96 15.75
C ALA A 219 2.21 36.63 14.52
N ALA A 220 3.14 37.52 14.14
CA ALA A 220 4.08 37.28 13.05
C ALA A 220 4.96 36.04 13.30
N VAL A 221 5.48 35.88 14.53
CA VAL A 221 6.32 34.73 14.90
C VAL A 221 5.56 33.41 14.78
N GLU A 222 4.35 33.33 15.36
CA GLU A 222 3.57 32.09 15.32
C GLU A 222 3.06 31.77 13.91
N LEU A 223 2.71 32.78 13.11
CA LEU A 223 2.33 32.59 11.71
C LEU A 223 3.50 32.07 10.88
N ASN A 224 4.71 32.56 11.11
CA ASN A 224 5.91 32.05 10.46
C ASN A 224 6.16 30.57 10.80
N ILE A 225 5.91 30.16 12.05
CA ILE A 225 5.97 28.73 12.44
C ILE A 225 4.95 27.91 11.64
N ILE A 226 3.70 28.38 11.50
CA ILE A 226 2.67 27.69 10.72
C ILE A 226 3.10 27.52 9.26
N VAL A 227 3.61 28.58 8.63
CA VAL A 227 4.12 28.58 7.25
C VAL A 227 5.27 27.58 7.10
N ALA A 228 6.22 27.59 8.03
CA ALA A 228 7.34 26.65 8.03
C ALA A 228 6.88 25.18 8.15
N GLU A 229 5.90 24.89 9.00
CA GLU A 229 5.34 23.53 9.13
C GLU A 229 4.58 23.08 7.87
N LEU A 230 3.85 23.98 7.21
CA LEU A 230 3.20 23.69 5.93
C LEU A 230 4.20 23.46 4.80
N ALA A 231 5.32 24.19 4.78
CA ALA A 231 6.40 23.96 3.84
C ALA A 231 7.04 22.58 4.03
N ARG A 232 7.19 22.12 5.30
CA ARG A 232 7.66 20.75 5.59
C ARG A 232 6.66 19.71 5.11
N ILE A 233 5.35 19.93 5.29
CA ILE A 233 4.30 19.04 4.77
C ILE A 233 4.40 18.94 3.24
N HIS A 234 4.54 20.07 2.55
CA HIS A 234 4.68 20.13 1.09
C HIS A 234 5.92 19.34 0.63
N ALA A 235 7.06 19.50 1.30
CA ALA A 235 8.27 18.72 1.00
C ALA A 235 8.06 17.21 1.20
N SER A 236 7.35 16.79 2.25
CA SER A 236 6.99 15.39 2.47
C SER A 236 6.04 14.86 1.38
N GLN A 237 5.08 15.66 0.92
CA GLN A 237 4.19 15.28 -0.17
C GLN A 237 4.93 15.07 -1.49
N LYS A 238 5.90 15.93 -1.83
CA LYS A 238 6.76 15.74 -3.02
C LYS A 238 7.50 14.40 -2.98
N LYS A 239 8.08 14.03 -1.83
CA LYS A 239 8.73 12.72 -1.65
C LYS A 239 7.75 11.57 -1.86
N ILE A 240 6.55 11.66 -1.30
CA ILE A 240 5.52 10.65 -1.48
C ILE A 240 5.12 10.54 -2.95
N TYR A 241 4.97 11.66 -3.66
CA TYR A 241 4.66 11.69 -5.08
C TYR A 241 5.74 10.99 -5.92
N GLU A 242 7.02 11.28 -5.67
CA GLU A 242 8.16 10.61 -6.31
C GLU A 242 8.15 9.09 -6.04
N TRP A 243 7.90 8.68 -4.80
CA TRP A 243 7.79 7.27 -4.43
C TRP A 243 6.62 6.57 -5.12
N GLU A 244 5.46 7.21 -5.25
CA GLU A 244 4.34 6.69 -6.05
C GLU A 244 4.71 6.59 -7.53
N GLY A 245 5.56 7.50 -8.04
CA GLY A 245 6.13 7.43 -9.39
C GLY A 245 7.04 6.22 -9.58
N ASN A 246 7.89 5.94 -8.59
CA ASN A 246 8.75 4.76 -8.60
C ASN A 246 7.93 3.47 -8.55
N ILE A 247 6.86 3.43 -7.73
CA ILE A 247 5.92 2.29 -7.70
C ILE A 247 5.28 2.10 -9.08
N HIS A 248 4.84 3.19 -9.73
CA HIS A 248 4.26 3.12 -11.07
C HIS A 248 5.23 2.49 -12.08
N ASN A 249 6.49 2.92 -12.08
CA ASN A 249 7.53 2.40 -12.97
C ASN A 249 7.83 0.92 -12.69
N MET A 250 7.88 0.51 -11.42
CA MET A 250 8.07 -0.89 -11.04
C MET A 250 6.91 -1.77 -11.52
N ILE A 251 5.66 -1.29 -11.40
CA ILE A 251 4.49 -2.02 -11.91
C ILE A 251 4.56 -2.15 -13.42
N ARG A 252 4.94 -1.10 -14.16
CA ARG A 252 5.13 -1.16 -15.62
C ARG A 252 6.23 -2.13 -16.03
N ALA A 253 7.37 -2.10 -15.33
CA ALA A 253 8.47 -3.01 -15.58
C ALA A 253 8.09 -4.48 -15.32
N ALA A 254 7.25 -4.73 -14.29
CA ALA A 254 6.70 -6.05 -14.03
C ALA A 254 5.69 -6.49 -15.11
N ASP A 255 4.81 -5.58 -15.57
CA ASP A 255 3.84 -5.86 -16.65
C ASP A 255 4.57 -6.22 -17.96
N ALA A 256 5.72 -5.60 -18.24
CA ALA A 256 6.54 -5.89 -19.42
C ALA A 256 7.25 -7.26 -19.38
N LYS A 257 7.28 -7.93 -18.22
CA LYS A 257 7.89 -9.27 -18.04
C LYS A 257 6.89 -10.43 -18.16
N LEU A 258 5.60 -10.12 -18.34
CA LEU A 258 4.55 -11.10 -18.58
C LEU A 258 4.61 -11.66 -20.01
#